data_AF-A0A969VGJ7-F1
#
_entry.id   AF-A0A969VGJ7-F1
#
_cell.length_a   1.000
_cell.length_b   1.000
_cell.length_c   1.000
_cell.angle_alpha   90.00
_cell.angle_beta   90.00
_cell.angle_gamma   90.00
#
_symmetry.space_group_name_H-M   'P 1'
#
loop_
_entity.id
_entity.type
_entity.pdbx_description
1 polymer ?
#
loop_
_entity_poly.entity_id
_entity_poly.type
_entity_poly.pdbx_seq_one_letter_code
_entity_poly.pdbx_strand_id
1 'polypeptide(L)'
;MVQMILIGTETDFFGRPELGFGAGERDTLTGGRDNDTFVLGLAEAKGRDENGNDVVIEDVVLYSNSNIDNNGIGDYALITDFGFVGDGVIRGADKIQLAGSESMYSLGTSPINNISGTGIFLNQGQNVPELIGIVEGISLENLSLSDTNQFIYV
;
A
#
# COMPACT_ATOMS: atom_id res chain seq x y z
N MET A 1 1.89 13.82 23.21
CA MET A 1 2.51 12.97 22.19
C MET A 1 1.32 12.30 21.51
N VAL A 2 0.99 12.69 20.28
CA VAL A 2 -0.11 12.07 19.52
C VAL A 2 0.40 10.71 19.05
N GLN A 3 -0.36 9.65 19.27
CA GLN A 3 0.01 8.29 18.91
C GLN A 3 -0.27 8.11 17.41
N MET A 4 0.76 7.79 16.62
CA MET A 4 0.59 7.42 15.21
C MET A 4 0.19 5.94 15.17
N ILE A 5 -0.92 5.62 14.50
CA ILE A 5 -1.40 4.25 14.36
C ILE A 5 -0.91 3.71 13.01
N LEU A 6 -0.41 2.47 13.03
CA LEU A 6 0.05 1.75 11.84
C LEU A 6 -1.05 0.77 11.41
N ILE A 7 -1.51 0.86 10.17
CA ILE A 7 -2.68 0.13 9.65
C ILE A 7 -2.22 -0.73 8.47
N GLY A 8 -2.68 -1.99 8.40
CA GLY A 8 -2.26 -2.96 7.37
C GLY A 8 -0.99 -3.75 7.74
N THR A 9 -0.78 -4.04 9.02
CA THR A 9 0.45 -4.67 9.55
C THR A 9 0.25 -6.08 10.09
N GLU A 10 -0.83 -6.77 9.70
CA GLU A 10 -1.00 -8.18 10.05
C GLU A 10 0.04 -9.03 9.28
N THR A 11 1.29 -8.97 9.74
CA THR A 11 2.48 -9.55 9.10
C THR A 11 2.96 -10.79 9.83
N ASP A 12 2.16 -11.38 10.73
CA ASP A 12 2.53 -12.64 11.41
C ASP A 12 2.53 -13.77 10.38
N PHE A 13 3.65 -13.96 9.67
CA PHE A 13 3.78 -14.99 8.66
C PHE A 13 4.85 -16.04 8.98
N PHE A 14 4.39 -17.29 9.07
CA PHE A 14 5.20 -18.51 9.01
C PHE A 14 4.88 -19.27 7.71
N GLY A 15 4.87 -18.58 6.56
CA GLY A 15 4.49 -19.16 5.26
C GLY A 15 5.36 -18.68 4.09
N ARG A 16 5.15 -19.28 2.91
CA ARG A 16 5.88 -18.94 1.67
C ARG A 16 5.55 -17.50 1.23
N PRO A 17 6.49 -16.76 0.59
CA PRO A 17 6.29 -15.39 0.12
C PRO A 17 5.03 -15.21 -0.75
N GLU A 18 4.68 -16.25 -1.52
CA GLU A 18 3.53 -16.28 -2.45
C GLU A 18 2.14 -16.36 -1.77
N LEU A 19 2.08 -16.48 -0.44
CA LEU A 19 0.82 -16.63 0.31
C LEU A 19 0.67 -15.59 1.44
N GLY A 20 1.63 -14.69 1.61
CA GLY A 20 1.64 -13.65 2.64
C GLY A 20 1.67 -12.26 2.04
N PHE A 21 1.76 -11.24 2.89
CA PHE A 21 1.89 -9.82 2.47
C PHE A 21 0.67 -9.24 1.76
N GLY A 22 -0.53 -9.67 2.12
CA GLY A 22 -1.76 -9.20 1.48
C GLY A 22 -2.04 -9.85 0.12
N ALA A 23 -1.19 -10.78 -0.35
CA ALA A 23 -1.35 -11.38 -1.67
C ALA A 23 -2.71 -12.08 -1.84
N GLY A 24 -3.46 -11.63 -2.84
CA GLY A 24 -4.82 -12.09 -3.13
C GLY A 24 -5.91 -11.54 -2.20
N GLU A 25 -5.60 -10.52 -1.40
CA GLU A 25 -6.51 -9.94 -0.42
C GLU A 25 -7.07 -8.59 -0.89
N ARG A 26 -8.29 -8.28 -0.46
CA ARG A 26 -8.91 -6.97 -0.69
C ARG A 26 -9.26 -6.39 0.65
N ASP A 27 -8.33 -5.61 1.19
CA ASP A 27 -8.43 -5.10 2.54
C ASP A 27 -9.04 -3.71 2.54
N THR A 28 -9.88 -3.43 3.53
CA THR A 28 -10.38 -2.08 3.77
C THR A 28 -9.61 -1.50 4.94
N LEU A 29 -8.79 -0.50 4.67
CA LEU A 29 -8.00 0.20 5.66
C LEU A 29 -8.72 1.50 6.01
N THR A 30 -9.22 1.57 7.24
CA THR A 30 -9.85 2.76 7.80
C THR A 30 -9.05 3.21 9.00
N GLY A 31 -8.62 4.47 8.95
CA GLY A 31 -7.98 5.16 10.04
C GLY A 31 -8.94 5.65 11.11
N GLY A 32 -8.48 6.67 11.81
CA GLY A 32 -9.20 7.35 12.86
C GLY A 32 -9.16 8.86 12.67
N ARG A 33 -9.14 9.58 13.80
CA ARG A 33 -9.03 11.04 13.83
C ARG A 33 -7.60 11.53 14.00
N ASP A 34 -6.71 10.62 14.38
CA ASP A 34 -5.30 10.89 14.60
C ASP A 34 -4.53 10.66 13.31
N ASN A 35 -3.26 11.07 13.27
CA ASN A 35 -2.42 10.81 12.10
C ASN A 35 -2.15 9.31 11.98
N ASP A 36 -2.53 8.75 10.84
CA ASP A 36 -2.36 7.33 10.56
C ASP A 36 -1.28 7.09 9.50
N THR A 37 -0.70 5.88 9.51
CA THR A 37 0.13 5.39 8.42
C THR A 37 -0.45 4.11 7.87
N PHE A 38 -0.93 4.19 6.62
CA PHE A 38 -1.41 3.06 5.84
C PHE A 38 -0.21 2.35 5.21
N VAL A 39 0.03 1.10 5.62
CA VAL A 39 1.20 0.33 5.21
C VAL A 39 0.87 -0.51 3.99
N LEU A 40 1.51 -0.19 2.87
CA LEU A 40 1.47 -0.95 1.62
C LEU A 40 2.86 -1.47 1.22
N GLY A 41 3.89 -1.23 2.05
CA GLY A 41 5.21 -1.81 1.87
C GLY A 41 6.04 -1.78 3.16
N LEU A 42 6.99 -2.69 3.27
CA LEU A 42 7.90 -2.86 4.40
C LEU A 42 9.36 -2.87 3.90
N ALA A 43 10.27 -2.27 4.66
CA ALA A 43 11.71 -2.34 4.36
C ALA A 43 12.21 -3.80 4.36
N GLU A 44 11.76 -4.58 5.33
CA GLU A 44 12.07 -5.99 5.45
C GLU A 44 10.92 -6.79 6.07
N ALA A 45 10.83 -8.06 5.71
CA ALA A 45 10.01 -9.04 6.41
C ALA A 45 10.70 -10.40 6.50
N LYS A 46 10.24 -11.23 7.43
CA LYS A 46 10.67 -12.63 7.53
C LYS A 46 9.79 -13.49 6.62
N GLY A 47 10.41 -14.39 5.88
CA GLY A 47 9.72 -15.38 5.06
C GLY A 47 10.41 -16.75 5.15
N ARG A 48 9.97 -17.68 4.30
CA ARG A 48 10.65 -18.97 4.11
C ARG A 48 10.97 -19.24 2.65
N ASP A 49 12.16 -19.75 2.38
CA ASP A 49 12.53 -20.21 1.04
C ASP A 49 11.80 -21.52 0.66
N GLU A 50 12.00 -21.99 -0.58
CA GLU A 50 11.41 -23.23 -1.08
C GLU A 50 11.79 -24.49 -0.26
N ASN A 51 12.92 -24.42 0.46
CA ASN A 51 13.45 -25.48 1.31
C ASN A 51 12.94 -25.38 2.76
N GLY A 52 12.17 -24.34 3.10
CA GLY A 52 11.64 -24.09 4.42
C GLY A 52 12.61 -23.42 5.39
N ASN A 53 13.73 -22.85 4.91
CA ASN A 53 14.65 -22.06 5.72
C ASN A 53 14.08 -20.65 5.91
N ASP A 54 14.25 -20.09 7.11
CA ASP A 54 13.89 -18.70 7.36
C ASP A 54 14.83 -17.76 6.57
N VAL A 55 14.23 -16.77 5.90
CA VAL A 55 14.93 -15.76 5.10
C VAL A 55 14.41 -14.36 5.45
N VAL A 56 15.24 -13.36 5.21
CA VAL A 56 14.82 -11.95 5.21
C VAL A 56 14.56 -11.54 3.76
N ILE A 57 13.40 -10.93 3.54
CA ILE A 57 12.98 -10.37 2.26
C ILE A 57 13.05 -8.86 2.41
N GLU A 58 13.80 -8.18 1.54
CA GLU A 58 13.91 -6.73 1.49
C GLU A 58 12.90 -6.14 0.50
N ASP A 59 12.58 -4.86 0.63
CA ASP A 59 11.67 -4.11 -0.26
C ASP A 59 10.32 -4.82 -0.49
N VAL A 60 9.68 -5.22 0.61
CA VAL A 60 8.46 -6.05 0.55
C VAL A 60 7.27 -5.18 0.18
N VAL A 61 6.80 -5.32 -1.06
CA VAL A 61 5.55 -4.69 -1.52
C VAL A 61 4.36 -5.55 -1.10
N LEU A 62 3.41 -4.96 -0.36
CA LEU A 62 2.19 -5.65 0.02
C LEU A 62 1.17 -5.60 -1.12
N TYR A 63 0.25 -6.58 -1.16
CA TYR A 63 -0.81 -6.72 -2.17
C TYR A 63 -0.30 -6.88 -3.62
N SER A 64 0.93 -7.39 -3.79
CA SER A 64 1.46 -7.80 -5.09
C SER A 64 1.35 -9.31 -5.24
N ASN A 65 0.69 -9.77 -6.30
CA ASN A 65 0.38 -11.18 -6.54
C ASN A 65 1.44 -11.91 -7.38
N SER A 66 2.61 -11.29 -7.63
CA SER A 66 3.71 -11.82 -8.45
C SER A 66 3.40 -12.10 -9.92
N ASN A 67 2.17 -11.84 -10.40
CA ASN A 67 1.82 -12.00 -11.81
C ASN A 67 2.05 -10.70 -12.56
N ILE A 68 3.20 -10.62 -13.21
CA ILE A 68 3.70 -9.41 -13.87
C ILE A 68 2.91 -8.97 -15.12
N ASP A 69 1.99 -9.80 -15.60
CA ASP A 69 1.27 -9.59 -16.85
C ASP A 69 -0.18 -9.11 -16.66
N ASN A 70 -0.61 -8.83 -15.42
CA ASN A 70 -1.94 -8.29 -15.15
C ASN A 70 -1.89 -7.14 -14.12
N ASN A 71 -2.99 -6.40 -13.99
CA ASN A 71 -3.06 -5.19 -13.17
C ASN A 71 -3.50 -5.41 -11.71
N GLY A 72 -3.58 -6.66 -11.23
CA GLY A 72 -3.83 -6.96 -9.83
C GLY A 72 -5.22 -6.61 -9.28
N ILE A 73 -6.28 -6.43 -10.10
CA ILE A 73 -7.58 -5.95 -9.58
C ILE A 73 -8.26 -6.83 -8.50
N GLY A 74 -7.74 -8.01 -8.21
CA GLY A 74 -8.19 -8.89 -7.13
C GLY A 74 -7.42 -8.73 -5.81
N ASP A 75 -6.42 -7.86 -5.78
CA ASP A 75 -5.40 -7.77 -4.73
C ASP A 75 -5.04 -6.30 -4.48
N TYR A 76 -5.56 -5.68 -3.41
CA TYR A 76 -5.29 -4.27 -3.10
C TYR A 76 -5.78 -3.86 -1.70
N ALA A 77 -5.16 -2.82 -1.15
CA ALA A 77 -5.69 -2.06 -0.02
C ALA A 77 -6.65 -0.94 -0.48
N LEU A 78 -7.86 -0.89 0.07
CA LEU A 78 -8.80 0.23 -0.06
C LEU A 78 -8.69 1.15 1.16
N ILE A 79 -8.11 2.33 0.99
CA ILE A 79 -7.99 3.36 2.03
C ILE A 79 -9.21 4.27 1.97
N THR A 80 -10.03 4.28 3.02
CA THR A 80 -11.37 4.90 2.98
C THR A 80 -11.45 6.33 3.51
N ASP A 81 -10.45 6.77 4.28
CA ASP A 81 -10.56 8.00 5.07
C ASP A 81 -9.26 8.81 5.15
N PHE A 82 -8.38 8.67 4.15
CA PHE A 82 -7.15 9.44 4.04
C PHE A 82 -7.37 10.95 4.27
N GLY A 83 -6.71 11.50 5.28
CA GLY A 83 -6.73 12.90 5.65
C GLY A 83 -5.45 13.64 5.25
N PHE A 84 -5.58 14.90 4.86
CA PHE A 84 -4.44 15.74 4.51
C PHE A 84 -4.07 16.69 5.64
N VAL A 85 -2.83 17.15 5.62
CA VAL A 85 -2.38 18.25 6.48
C VAL A 85 -3.26 19.49 6.25
N GLY A 86 -4.08 19.83 7.23
CA GLY A 86 -4.84 21.09 7.24
C GLY A 86 -6.12 21.09 6.40
N ASP A 87 -6.68 19.92 6.04
CA ASP A 87 -7.91 19.82 5.24
C ASP A 87 -9.20 20.33 5.94
N GLY A 88 -9.11 20.71 7.22
CA GLY A 88 -10.23 21.27 7.98
C GLY A 88 -11.32 20.25 8.32
N VAL A 89 -11.10 18.97 8.02
CA VAL A 89 -11.92 17.85 8.43
C VAL A 89 -11.36 17.27 9.74
N ILE A 90 -12.18 16.60 10.55
CA ILE A 90 -11.71 15.93 11.77
C ILE A 90 -11.07 14.59 11.39
N ARG A 91 -9.96 14.64 10.65
CA ARG A 91 -9.10 13.53 10.24
C ARG A 91 -7.64 13.88 10.54
N GLY A 92 -6.79 12.87 10.64
CA GLY A 92 -5.36 13.05 10.79
C GLY A 92 -4.70 13.59 9.52
N ALA A 93 -3.44 13.98 9.65
CA ALA A 93 -2.53 14.11 8.52
C ALA A 93 -1.90 12.73 8.25
N ASP A 94 -2.53 11.98 7.35
CA ASP A 94 -2.20 10.58 7.13
C ASP A 94 -1.09 10.41 6.10
N LYS A 95 -0.47 9.23 6.14
CA LYS A 95 0.60 8.85 5.22
C LYS A 95 0.39 7.45 4.67
N ILE A 96 0.94 7.22 3.50
CA ILE A 96 1.02 5.92 2.85
C ILE A 96 2.49 5.49 2.84
N GLN A 97 2.78 4.34 3.41
CA GLN A 97 4.11 3.76 3.41
C GLN A 97 4.25 2.78 2.23
N LEU A 98 5.28 2.95 1.42
CA LEU A 98 5.63 2.10 0.30
C LEU A 98 7.06 1.57 0.46
N ALA A 99 7.36 0.41 -0.10
CA ALA A 99 8.72 -0.16 -0.09
C ALA A 99 9.61 0.49 -1.15
N GLY A 100 10.90 0.64 -0.88
CA GLY A 100 11.90 1.05 -1.86
C GLY A 100 11.87 2.55 -2.19
N SER A 101 11.44 2.95 -3.39
CA SER A 101 11.52 4.36 -3.83
C SER A 101 10.37 4.81 -4.73
N GLU A 102 10.16 6.12 -4.82
CA GLU A 102 9.13 6.76 -5.66
C GLU A 102 9.10 6.24 -7.11
N SER A 103 10.26 6.00 -7.73
CA SER A 103 10.34 5.59 -9.13
C SER A 103 9.76 4.19 -9.40
N MET A 104 9.52 3.41 -8.36
CA MET A 104 8.89 2.09 -8.47
C MET A 104 7.39 2.19 -8.71
N TYR A 105 6.77 3.36 -8.47
CA TYR A 105 5.31 3.49 -8.42
C TYR A 105 4.76 4.50 -9.41
N SER A 106 3.46 4.38 -9.69
CA SER A 106 2.69 5.41 -10.38
C SER A 106 1.32 5.59 -9.73
N LEU A 107 0.73 6.77 -9.95
CA LEU A 107 -0.65 7.07 -9.56
C LEU A 107 -1.54 7.14 -10.80
N GLY A 108 -2.78 6.68 -10.68
CA GLY A 108 -3.76 6.73 -11.75
C GLY A 108 -5.19 6.64 -11.21
N THR A 109 -6.18 6.71 -12.09
CA THR A 109 -7.58 6.49 -11.68
C THR A 109 -7.78 5.05 -11.21
N SER A 110 -8.54 4.85 -10.13
CA SER A 110 -8.98 3.51 -9.71
C SER A 110 -9.59 2.71 -10.87
N PRO A 111 -9.10 1.49 -11.16
CA PRO A 111 -9.67 0.65 -12.22
C PRO A 111 -10.87 -0.17 -11.73
N ILE A 112 -11.23 -0.08 -10.44
CA ILE A 112 -12.27 -0.90 -9.83
C ILE A 112 -13.64 -0.23 -10.00
N ASN A 113 -14.57 -0.95 -10.63
CA ASN A 113 -15.95 -0.48 -10.81
C ASN A 113 -16.57 -0.11 -9.45
N ASN A 114 -17.21 1.06 -9.40
CA ASN A 114 -17.87 1.63 -8.21
C ASN A 114 -16.95 2.08 -7.06
N ILE A 115 -15.63 2.03 -7.23
CA ILE A 115 -14.69 2.66 -6.30
C ILE A 115 -14.05 3.86 -7.00
N SER A 116 -14.54 5.06 -6.70
CA SER A 116 -13.92 6.30 -7.18
C SER A 116 -12.72 6.67 -6.33
N GLY A 117 -11.64 7.11 -6.95
CA GLY A 117 -10.44 7.56 -6.25
C GLY A 117 -9.19 7.37 -7.08
N THR A 118 -8.06 7.44 -6.41
CA THR A 118 -6.74 7.29 -7.01
C THR A 118 -6.17 5.91 -6.69
N GLY A 119 -5.87 5.12 -7.71
CA GLY A 119 -5.09 3.90 -7.58
C GLY A 119 -3.59 4.23 -7.48
N ILE A 120 -2.89 3.43 -6.69
CA ILE A 120 -1.43 3.42 -6.57
C ILE A 120 -0.95 2.07 -7.12
N PHE A 121 -0.03 2.15 -8.08
CA PHE A 121 0.40 1.03 -8.88
C PHE A 121 1.90 0.78 -8.72
N LEU A 122 2.30 -0.48 -8.57
CA LEU A 122 3.68 -0.92 -8.69
C LEU A 122 4.04 -1.08 -10.18
N ASN A 123 5.14 -0.44 -10.60
CA ASN A 123 5.70 -0.56 -11.94
C ASN A 123 6.95 -1.44 -11.98
N GLN A 124 7.77 -1.42 -10.92
CA GLN A 124 9.06 -2.11 -10.93
C GLN A 124 8.85 -3.62 -11.05
N GLY A 125 9.52 -4.22 -12.03
CA GLY A 125 9.41 -5.66 -12.29
C GLY A 125 8.12 -6.09 -12.97
N GLN A 126 7.21 -5.16 -13.30
CA GLN A 126 5.91 -5.44 -13.90
C GLN A 126 5.89 -5.13 -15.40
N ASN A 127 5.26 -6.00 -16.22
CA ASN A 127 4.97 -5.68 -17.62
C ASN A 127 3.71 -4.81 -17.74
N VAL A 128 2.76 -5.00 -16.81
CA VAL A 128 1.56 -4.20 -16.64
C VAL A 128 1.57 -3.65 -15.21
N PRO A 129 1.45 -2.32 -14.99
CA PRO A 129 1.41 -1.76 -13.65
C PRO A 129 0.35 -2.45 -12.78
N GLU A 130 0.77 -2.94 -11.63
CA GLU A 130 -0.05 -3.72 -10.71
C GLU A 130 -0.68 -2.80 -9.67
N LEU A 131 -2.01 -2.85 -9.52
CA LEU A 131 -2.70 -2.12 -8.46
C LEU A 131 -2.36 -2.73 -7.10
N ILE A 132 -1.86 -1.93 -6.17
CA ILE A 132 -1.59 -2.38 -4.78
C ILE A 132 -2.42 -1.61 -3.75
N GLY A 133 -3.00 -0.47 -4.15
CA GLY A 133 -3.85 0.32 -3.27
C GLY A 133 -4.75 1.29 -4.01
N ILE A 134 -5.83 1.71 -3.34
CA ILE A 134 -6.74 2.76 -3.78
C ILE A 134 -6.97 3.72 -2.62
N VAL A 135 -6.79 5.02 -2.87
CA VAL A 135 -7.21 6.08 -1.96
C VAL A 135 -8.61 6.53 -2.40
N GLU A 136 -9.63 6.06 -1.67
CA GLU A 136 -11.03 6.27 -2.03
C GLU A 136 -11.42 7.75 -1.91
N GLY A 137 -12.18 8.24 -2.89
CA GLY A 137 -12.71 9.61 -2.90
C GLY A 137 -11.67 10.70 -3.12
N ILE A 138 -10.38 10.36 -3.17
CA ILE A 138 -9.29 11.30 -3.42
C ILE A 138 -8.93 11.29 -4.91
N SER A 139 -8.98 12.47 -5.53
CA SER A 139 -8.62 12.64 -6.94
C SER A 139 -7.11 12.72 -7.14
N LEU A 140 -6.67 12.38 -8.36
CA LEU A 140 -5.25 12.24 -8.71
C LEU A 140 -4.47 13.53 -8.50
N GLU A 141 -5.07 14.69 -8.76
CA GLU A 141 -4.44 16.00 -8.60
C GLU A 141 -4.11 16.37 -7.14
N ASN A 142 -4.69 15.67 -6.17
CA ASN A 142 -4.45 15.90 -4.75
C ASN A 142 -3.36 14.99 -4.17
N LEU A 143 -2.88 14.00 -4.94
CA LEU A 143 -1.83 13.09 -4.52
C LEU A 143 -0.57 13.26 -5.34
N SER A 144 0.58 13.18 -4.67
CA SER A 144 1.89 13.25 -5.30
C SER A 144 2.85 12.31 -4.60
N LEU A 145 3.43 11.36 -5.35
CA LEU A 145 4.43 10.42 -4.82
C LEU A 145 5.68 11.12 -4.25
N SER A 146 5.95 12.36 -4.66
CA SER A 146 7.04 13.19 -4.14
C SER A 146 6.67 14.02 -2.91
N ASP A 147 5.39 14.07 -2.52
CA ASP A 147 4.98 14.78 -1.30
C ASP A 147 5.22 13.92 -0.06
N THR A 148 6.30 14.25 0.66
CA THR A 148 6.69 13.59 1.91
C THR A 148 5.69 13.74 3.06
N ASN A 149 4.67 14.61 2.92
CA ASN A 149 3.54 14.67 3.85
C ASN A 149 2.48 13.61 3.56
N GLN A 150 2.51 12.99 2.37
CA GLN A 150 1.54 11.98 1.93
C GLN A 150 2.18 10.59 1.81
N PHE A 151 3.43 10.51 1.37
CA PHE A 151 4.13 9.24 1.15
C PHE A 151 5.41 9.14 1.98
N ILE A 152 5.68 7.94 2.48
CA ILE A 152 6.96 7.53 3.07
C ILE A 152 7.45 6.32 2.31
N TYR A 153 8.75 6.27 2.06
CA TYR A 153 9.43 5.12 1.48
C TYR A 153 10.35 4.50 2.53
N VAL A 154 10.33 3.16 2.62
CA VAL A 154 11.09 2.37 3.59
C VAL A 154 11.96 1.33 2.92
#